data_AF-A0A3B9SML6-F1
#
_entry.id   AF-A0A3B9SML6-F1
#
_cell.length_a   1.000
_cell.length_b   1.000
_cell.length_c   1.000
_cell.angle_alpha   90.00
_cell.angle_beta   90.00
_cell.angle_gamma   90.00
#
_symmetry.space_group_name_H-M   'P 1'
#
loop_
_entity.id
_entity.type
_entity.pdbx_description
1 polymer ?
#
loop_
_entity_poly.entity_id
_entity_poly.type
_entity_poly.pdbx_seq_one_letter_code
_entity_poly.pdbx_strand_id
1 'polypeptide(L)'
;MNKLPWTPWHQVVRLRDDIRSGELSLAVFAADLYDVVMGRAKPVYQDPAAFFALTYPTFNLRELARDVLSRLAGKNEKAVRQLELTYGGGKTHTLITFYHLVSDPAGLPDLPAVREFIEHAGITPPRARRS
;
A
#
# COMPACT_ATOMS: atom_id res chain seq x y z
N MET A 1 32.84 25.95 -15.27
CA MET A 1 31.95 25.11 -14.43
C MET A 1 30.60 25.00 -15.14
N ASN A 2 30.33 23.87 -15.80
CA ASN A 2 29.04 23.61 -16.44
C ASN A 2 28.00 23.33 -15.34
N LYS A 3 27.03 24.25 -15.16
CA LYS A 3 25.85 23.98 -14.33
C LYS A 3 24.96 23.00 -15.10
N LEU A 4 24.80 21.78 -14.60
CA LEU A 4 23.78 20.86 -15.09
C LEU A 4 22.42 21.57 -15.05
N PRO A 5 21.65 21.63 -16.16
CA PRO A 5 20.35 22.29 -16.18
C PRO A 5 19.33 21.36 -15.53
N TRP A 6 19.17 21.47 -14.20
CA TRP A 6 18.11 20.75 -13.51
C TRP A 6 16.76 21.32 -13.94
N THR A 7 15.91 20.47 -14.51
CA THR A 7 14.54 20.84 -14.84
C THR A 7 13.72 20.91 -13.55
N PRO A 8 13.02 22.02 -13.25
CA PRO A 8 12.20 22.13 -12.05
C PRO A 8 11.17 20.99 -11.96
N TRP A 9 10.95 20.44 -10.76
CA TRP A 9 10.08 19.28 -10.55
C TRP A 9 8.67 19.46 -11.13
N HIS A 10 8.13 20.69 -11.08
CA HIS A 10 6.81 21.02 -11.59
C HIS A 10 6.70 21.00 -13.13
N GLN A 11 7.83 20.92 -13.84
CA GLN A 11 7.87 20.77 -15.31
C GLN A 11 8.00 19.31 -15.74
N VAL A 12 8.39 18.41 -14.83
CA VAL A 12 8.52 16.96 -15.10
C VAL A 12 7.44 16.12 -14.44
N VAL A 13 6.70 16.68 -13.47
CA VAL A 13 5.60 16.01 -12.78
C VAL A 13 4.26 16.60 -13.23
N ARG A 14 3.39 15.75 -13.79
CA ARG A 14 1.98 16.10 -14.02
C ARG A 14 1.19 15.87 -12.74
N LEU A 15 0.81 16.95 -12.06
CA LEU A 15 -0.11 16.89 -10.92
C LEU A 15 -1.50 16.42 -11.39
N ARG A 16 -2.14 15.59 -10.58
CA ARG A 16 -3.54 15.19 -10.76
C ARG A 16 -4.46 16.42 -10.69
N ASP A 17 -5.57 16.35 -11.41
CA ASP A 17 -6.48 17.49 -11.56
C ASP A 17 -7.14 17.89 -10.24
N ASP A 18 -7.37 16.95 -9.32
CA ASP A 18 -7.88 17.18 -7.96
C ASP A 18 -6.91 17.93 -7.04
N ILE A 19 -5.60 17.74 -7.22
CA ILE A 19 -4.56 18.52 -6.52
C ILE A 19 -4.51 19.94 -7.09
N ARG A 20 -4.69 20.05 -8.41
CA ARG A 20 -4.63 21.33 -9.12
C ARG A 20 -5.84 22.22 -8.83
N SER A 21 -7.04 21.64 -8.72
CA SER A 21 -8.28 22.37 -8.44
C SER A 21 -8.42 22.80 -6.98
N GLY A 22 -7.59 22.25 -6.07
CA GLY A 22 -7.70 22.49 -4.63
C GLY A 22 -8.89 21.78 -3.97
N GLU A 23 -9.60 20.91 -4.70
CA GLU A 23 -10.76 20.16 -4.21
C GLU A 23 -10.37 18.95 -3.33
N LEU A 24 -9.07 18.72 -3.15
CA LEU A 24 -8.55 17.65 -2.29
C LEU A 24 -8.76 17.97 -0.81
N SER A 25 -9.97 17.67 -0.34
CA SER A 25 -10.34 17.72 1.07
C SER A 25 -9.41 16.82 1.90
N LEU A 26 -8.95 17.32 3.06
CA LEU A 26 -8.18 16.56 4.04
C LEU A 26 -8.87 15.24 4.44
N ALA A 27 -10.19 15.17 4.36
CA ALA A 27 -10.97 13.96 4.61
C ALA A 27 -10.71 12.84 3.58
N VAL A 28 -10.08 13.12 2.44
CA VAL A 28 -9.61 12.09 1.49
C VAL A 28 -8.40 11.35 2.04
N PHE A 29 -7.64 11.91 2.98
CA PHE A 29 -6.48 11.27 3.59
C PHE A 29 -6.81 10.44 4.84
N ALA A 30 -8.05 10.48 5.31
CA ALA A 30 -8.54 9.66 6.41
C ALA A 30 -8.88 8.25 5.90
N ALA A 31 -7.89 7.36 5.93
CA ALA A 31 -8.10 5.95 5.61
C ALA A 31 -8.77 5.23 6.78
N ASP A 32 -9.79 4.42 6.49
CA ASP A 32 -10.47 3.53 7.44
C ASP A 32 -10.50 2.10 6.87
N LEU A 33 -9.91 1.15 7.59
CA LEU A 33 -9.87 -0.25 7.17
C LEU A 33 -11.26 -0.89 7.19
N TYR A 34 -12.10 -0.55 8.16
CA TYR A 34 -13.45 -1.10 8.28
C TYR A 34 -14.29 -0.73 7.05
N ASP A 35 -14.19 0.52 6.58
CA ASP A 35 -14.87 0.94 5.37
C ASP A 35 -14.33 0.23 4.13
N VAL A 36 -13.02 -0.03 4.04
CA VAL A 36 -12.43 -0.82 2.93
C VAL A 36 -12.95 -2.26 2.96
N VAL A 37 -13.00 -2.88 4.14
CA VAL A 37 -13.51 -4.24 4.33
C VAL A 37 -14.99 -4.33 3.94
N MET A 38 -15.77 -3.30 4.27
CA MET A 38 -17.22 -3.23 4.03
C MET A 38 -17.58 -2.74 2.61
N GLY A 39 -16.61 -2.39 1.77
CA GLY A 39 -16.88 -1.89 0.41
C GLY A 39 -17.41 -0.46 0.38
N ARG A 40 -17.23 0.31 1.46
CA ARG A 40 -17.78 1.67 1.65
C ARG A 40 -16.69 2.75 1.59
N ALA A 41 -15.42 2.37 1.44
CA ALA A 41 -14.33 3.33 1.35
C ALA A 41 -14.31 4.08 0.02
N LYS A 42 -13.65 5.24 0.02
CA LYS A 42 -13.39 6.00 -1.22
C LYS A 42 -12.62 5.14 -2.22
N PRO A 43 -12.81 5.33 -3.54
CA PRO A 43 -12.13 4.52 -4.57
C PRO A 43 -10.60 4.45 -4.39
N VAL A 44 -9.99 5.55 -3.94
CA VAL A 44 -8.53 5.63 -3.66
C VAL A 44 -8.03 4.62 -2.62
N TYR A 45 -8.90 4.14 -1.73
CA TYR A 45 -8.59 3.10 -0.74
C TYR A 45 -9.26 1.77 -1.05
N GLN A 46 -10.39 1.77 -1.75
CA GLN A 46 -11.18 0.57 -2.02
C GLN A 46 -10.63 -0.25 -3.20
N ASP A 47 -10.19 0.42 -4.26
CA ASP A 47 -9.65 -0.23 -5.46
C ASP A 47 -8.14 -0.47 -5.29
N PRO A 48 -7.68 -1.73 -5.39
CA PRO A 48 -6.25 -2.05 -5.34
C PRO A 48 -5.42 -1.26 -6.35
N ALA A 49 -5.91 -1.01 -7.57
CA ALA A 49 -5.16 -0.27 -8.58
C ALA A 49 -4.98 1.19 -8.19
N ALA A 50 -6.07 1.87 -7.80
CA ALA A 50 -6.01 3.25 -7.31
C ALA A 50 -5.17 3.40 -6.03
N PHE A 51 -5.25 2.44 -5.12
CA PHE A 51 -4.48 2.43 -3.88
C PHE A 51 -2.98 2.27 -4.14
N PHE A 52 -2.58 1.19 -4.83
CA PHE A 52 -1.16 0.90 -5.07
C PHE A 52 -0.49 1.89 -6.01
N ALA A 53 -1.24 2.56 -6.89
CA ALA A 53 -0.72 3.68 -7.69
C ALA A 53 -0.24 4.87 -6.84
N LEU A 54 -0.71 4.98 -5.59
CA LEU A 54 -0.35 6.04 -4.65
C LEU A 54 0.41 5.53 -3.41
N THR A 55 0.71 4.23 -3.36
CA THR A 55 1.45 3.62 -2.25
C THR A 55 2.91 3.48 -2.61
N TYR A 56 3.77 4.09 -1.81
CA TYR A 56 5.22 3.87 -1.91
C TYR A 56 5.64 2.70 -0.99
N PRO A 57 6.20 1.60 -1.53
CA PRO A 57 6.58 0.41 -0.77
C PRO A 57 7.90 0.62 -0.01
N THR A 58 7.85 1.41 1.07
CA THR A 58 9.02 1.62 1.93
C THR A 58 9.60 0.30 2.45
N PHE A 59 10.91 0.27 2.72
CA PHE A 59 11.59 -0.92 3.23
C PHE A 59 10.86 -1.56 4.42
N ASN A 60 10.51 -0.77 5.44
CA ASN A 60 9.79 -1.27 6.62
C ASN A 60 8.41 -1.84 6.26
N LEU A 61 7.68 -1.20 5.35
CA LEU A 61 6.38 -1.71 4.92
C LEU A 61 6.50 -3.05 4.18
N ARG A 62 7.55 -3.23 3.37
CA ARG A 62 7.83 -4.51 2.69
C ARG A 62 8.27 -5.60 3.66
N GLU A 63 9.11 -5.28 4.65
CA GLU A 63 9.49 -6.22 5.72
C GLU A 63 8.25 -6.71 6.48
N LEU A 64 7.37 -5.79 6.87
CA LEU A 64 6.13 -6.15 7.56
C LEU A 64 5.19 -6.97 6.67
N ALA A 65 5.07 -6.61 5.38
CA ALA A 65 4.28 -7.38 4.42
C ALA A 65 4.82 -8.81 4.29
N ARG A 66 6.14 -9.00 4.12
CA ARG A 66 6.78 -10.32 4.08
C ARG A 66 6.43 -11.15 5.32
N ASP A 67 6.55 -10.56 6.51
CA ASP A 67 6.30 -11.28 7.76
C ASP A 67 4.84 -11.73 7.87
N VAL A 68 3.88 -10.88 7.48
CA VAL A 68 2.45 -11.20 7.47
C VAL A 68 2.13 -12.27 6.42
N LEU A 69 2.61 -12.11 5.18
CA LEU A 69 2.39 -13.08 4.11
C LEU A 69 2.98 -14.45 4.44
N SER A 70 4.17 -14.48 5.05
CA SER A 70 4.81 -15.74 5.50
C SER A 70 3.99 -16.47 6.56
N ARG A 71 3.41 -15.72 7.51
CA ARG A 71 2.51 -16.28 8.53
C ARG A 71 1.24 -16.86 7.91
N LEU A 72 0.60 -16.10 7.01
CA LEU A 72 -0.62 -16.55 6.32
C LEU A 72 -0.36 -17.76 5.41
N ALA A 73 0.85 -17.87 4.86
CA ALA A 73 1.27 -19.00 4.04
C ALA A 73 1.65 -20.25 4.87
N GLY A 74 1.58 -20.18 6.21
CA GLY A 74 1.97 -21.29 7.09
C GLY A 74 3.48 -21.59 7.08
N LYS A 75 4.31 -20.69 6.57
CA LYS A 75 5.76 -20.86 6.42
C LYS A 75 6.57 -20.39 7.64
N ASN A 76 5.91 -20.12 8.77
CA ASN A 76 6.56 -19.52 9.93
C ASN A 76 6.44 -20.45 11.16
N GLU A 77 7.59 -20.91 11.68
CA GLU A 77 7.64 -21.91 12.77
C GLU A 77 7.61 -21.32 14.20
N LYS A 78 7.91 -20.03 14.45
CA LYS A 78 7.88 -19.49 15.84
C LYS A 78 7.57 -17.98 15.98
N ALA A 79 6.86 -17.74 17.09
CA ALA A 79 6.70 -16.50 17.88
C ALA A 79 5.73 -15.42 17.35
N VAL A 80 4.62 -15.26 18.09
CA VAL A 80 3.76 -14.08 18.09
C VAL A 80 4.64 -12.84 18.29
N ARG A 81 4.97 -12.12 17.22
CA ARG A 81 5.51 -10.76 17.35
C ARG A 81 4.34 -9.79 17.29
N GLN A 82 4.11 -9.09 18.39
CA GLN A 82 3.28 -7.91 18.42
C GLN A 82 3.85 -6.91 17.43
N LEU A 83 3.05 -6.49 16.45
CA LEU A 83 3.38 -5.40 15.55
C LEU A 83 3.36 -4.10 16.36
N GLU A 84 4.42 -3.82 17.12
CA GLU A 84 4.64 -2.49 17.68
C GLU A 84 5.05 -1.56 16.53
N LEU A 85 4.04 -1.09 15.79
CA LEU A 85 4.16 0.01 14.85
C LEU A 85 4.44 1.28 15.67
N THR A 86 5.72 1.55 15.92
CA THR A 86 6.20 2.79 16.53
C THR A 86 5.67 3.97 15.71
N TYR A 87 4.76 4.71 16.34
CA TYR A 87 4.31 6.09 16.08
C TYR A 87 3.85 6.52 14.66
N GLY A 88 2.60 7.01 14.61
CA GLY A 88 2.13 8.06 13.67
C GLY A 88 1.64 7.63 12.28
N GLY A 89 0.33 7.79 12.03
CA GLY A 89 -0.30 7.91 10.69
C GLY A 89 -0.40 6.66 9.80
N GLY A 90 0.62 5.80 9.76
CA GLY A 90 0.74 4.75 8.74
C GLY A 90 -0.02 3.44 9.01
N LYS A 91 -0.60 3.24 10.20
CA LYS A 91 -1.15 1.92 10.60
C LYS A 91 -2.30 1.47 9.72
N THR A 92 -3.27 2.36 9.47
CA THR A 92 -4.43 2.01 8.65
C THR A 92 -4.02 1.76 7.21
N HIS A 93 -3.10 2.56 6.67
CA HIS A 93 -2.55 2.34 5.32
C HIS A 93 -1.84 0.98 5.23
N THR A 94 -0.99 0.65 6.20
CA THR A 94 -0.33 -0.66 6.29
C THR A 94 -1.33 -1.82 6.33
N LEU A 95 -2.40 -1.69 7.12
CA LEU A 95 -3.43 -2.73 7.18
C LEU A 95 -4.23 -2.85 5.86
N ILE A 96 -4.51 -1.73 5.18
CA ILE A 96 -5.16 -1.74 3.87
C ILE A 96 -4.24 -2.37 2.82
N THR A 97 -2.94 -2.10 2.86
CA THR A 97 -1.94 -2.77 2.02
C THR A 97 -2.03 -4.28 2.19
N PHE A 98 -2.03 -4.78 3.43
CA PHE A 98 -2.13 -6.22 3.68
C PHE A 98 -3.47 -6.78 3.22
N TYR A 99 -4.57 -6.07 3.51
CA TYR A 99 -5.91 -6.46 3.09
C TYR A 99 -5.99 -6.65 1.58
N HIS A 100 -5.46 -5.71 0.79
CA HIS A 100 -5.46 -5.80 -0.68
C HIS A 100 -4.59 -6.94 -1.20
N LEU A 101 -3.39 -7.11 -0.63
CA LEU A 101 -2.47 -8.19 -1.03
C LEU A 101 -3.09 -9.60 -0.86
N VAL A 102 -3.97 -9.80 0.14
CA VAL A 102 -4.46 -11.14 0.51
C VAL A 102 -5.94 -11.38 0.22
N SER A 103 -6.72 -10.34 -0.08
CA SER A 103 -8.16 -10.49 -0.35
C SER A 103 -8.44 -11.14 -1.70
N ASP A 104 -7.76 -10.67 -2.75
CA ASP A 104 -7.79 -11.24 -4.08
C ASP A 104 -6.39 -11.21 -4.74
N PRO A 105 -5.48 -12.12 -4.34
CA PRO A 105 -4.12 -12.15 -4.88
C PRO A 105 -4.04 -12.34 -6.40
N ALA A 106 -5.03 -13.04 -6.98
CA ALA A 106 -5.06 -13.30 -8.42
C ALA A 106 -5.51 -12.07 -9.23
N GLY A 107 -6.27 -11.16 -8.60
CA GLY A 107 -6.74 -9.90 -9.19
C GLY A 107 -5.82 -8.70 -8.91
N LEU A 108 -4.62 -8.91 -8.35
CA LEU A 108 -3.70 -7.80 -8.07
C LEU A 108 -3.25 -7.11 -9.37
N PRO A 109 -3.20 -5.77 -9.40
CA PRO A 109 -2.81 -5.02 -10.59
C PRO A 109 -1.31 -5.17 -10.85
N ASP A 110 -0.91 -5.19 -12.13
CA ASP A 110 0.50 -5.12 -12.51
C ASP A 110 1.04 -3.69 -12.34
N LEU A 111 1.45 -3.39 -11.12
CA LEU A 111 2.06 -2.11 -10.74
C LEU A 111 3.42 -2.35 -10.09
N PRO A 112 4.41 -1.45 -10.28
CA PRO A 112 5.72 -1.56 -9.63
C PRO A 112 5.62 -1.77 -8.12
N ALA A 113 4.73 -1.03 -7.44
CA ALA A 113 4.54 -1.17 -6.00
C ALA A 113 4.13 -2.59 -5.58
N VAL A 114 3.21 -3.22 -6.34
CA VAL A 114 2.77 -4.60 -6.08
C VAL A 114 3.91 -5.59 -6.32
N ARG A 115 4.64 -5.44 -7.43
CA ARG A 115 5.81 -6.27 -7.75
C ARG A 115 6.87 -6.19 -6.65
N GLU A 116 7.19 -4.99 -6.19
CA GLU A 116 8.14 -4.78 -5.10
C GLU A 116 7.73 -5.50 -3.80
N PHE A 117 6.44 -5.55 -3.47
CA PHE A 117 5.97 -6.32 -2.32
C PHE A 117 6.13 -7.84 -2.52
N ILE A 118 5.75 -8.36 -3.69
CA ILE A 118 5.79 -9.80 -3.99
C ILE A 118 7.24 -10.29 -4.09
N GLU A 119 8.09 -9.55 -4.80
CA GLU A 119 9.51 -9.86 -4.99
C GLU A 119 10.25 -9.82 -3.64
N HIS A 120 10.04 -8.77 -2.84
CA HIS A 120 10.66 -8.65 -1.53
C HIS A 120 10.19 -9.73 -0.55
N ALA A 121 8.91 -10.10 -0.62
CA ALA A 121 8.38 -11.17 0.22
C ALA A 121 8.89 -12.56 -0.20
N GLY A 122 9.25 -12.75 -1.48
CA GLY A 122 9.63 -14.04 -2.04
C GLY A 122 8.51 -15.09 -1.97
N ILE A 123 7.26 -14.64 -1.80
CA ILE A 123 6.08 -15.49 -1.58
C ILE A 123 4.91 -14.90 -2.37
N THR A 124 4.25 -15.74 -3.17
CA THR A 124 2.95 -15.39 -3.76
C THR A 124 1.93 -15.21 -2.65
N PRO A 125 1.26 -14.04 -2.55
CA PRO A 125 0.33 -13.78 -1.46
C PRO A 125 -0.76 -14.87 -1.38
N PRO A 126 -0.94 -15.51 -0.22
CA PRO A 126 -2.02 -16.48 -0.05
C PRO A 126 -3.36 -15.76 0.04
N ARG A 127 -4.42 -16.38 -0.47
CA ARG A 127 -5.78 -15.87 -0.28
C ARG A 127 -6.19 -16.09 1.17
N ALA A 128 -6.49 -15.01 1.90
CA ALA A 128 -7.00 -15.11 3.27
C ALA A 128 -8.45 -15.64 3.27
N ARG A 129 -8.76 -16.59 4.17
CA ARG A 129 -10.15 -17.04 4.39
C ARG A 129 -10.91 -15.95 5.14
N ARG A 130 -11.97 -15.40 4.54
CA ARG A 130 -12.97 -14.61 5.27
C ARG A 130 -13.89 -15.61 5.99
N SER A 131 -13.71 -15.77 7.29
CA SER A 131 -14.68 -16.44 8.17
C SER A 131 -15.82 -15.50 8.50
#